data_AF-A0A1V0AJM0-F1
#
_entry.id   AF-A0A1V0AJM0-F1
#
_cell.length_a   1.000
_cell.length_b   1.000
_cell.length_c   1.000
_cell.angle_alpha   90.00
_cell.angle_beta   90.00
_cell.angle_gamma   90.00
#
_symmetry.space_group_name_H-M   'P 1'
#
loop_
_entity.id
_entity.type
_entity.pdbx_description
1 polymer ?
#
loop_
_entity_poly.entity_id
_entity_poly.type
_entity_poly.pdbx_seq_one_letter_code
_entity_poly.pdbx_strand_id
1 'polypeptide(L)'
;MFRVTIRGKFKGLDDAGKAVVREAAGAGYTEAGTFTHDATVSVFTFRCQVPAGKPEDDEDDAALTAMAALEAFGLPHEILKVAVTDMRDIKIRRKSG
;
A
#
# COMPACT_ATOMS: atom_id res chain seq x y z
N MET A 1 13.25 5.12 3.11
CA MET A 1 12.35 4.15 2.45
C MET A 1 11.14 4.04 3.32
N PHE A 2 9.97 4.19 2.71
CA PHE A 2 8.70 4.14 3.38
C PHE A 2 8.00 2.84 3.03
N ARG A 3 7.33 2.25 4.02
CA ARG A 3 6.43 1.12 3.80
C ARG A 3 5.02 1.64 3.99
N VAL A 4 4.26 1.64 2.92
CA VAL A 4 2.86 2.04 2.93
C VAL A 4 2.00 0.80 2.86
N THR A 5 1.03 0.73 3.76
CA THR A 5 0.06 -0.35 3.84
C THR A 5 -1.33 0.26 3.79
N ILE A 6 -2.04 0.05 2.69
CA ILE A 6 -3.43 0.48 2.51
C ILE A 6 -4.32 -0.73 2.69
N ARG A 7 -5.16 -0.71 3.72
CA ARG A 7 -6.17 -1.74 3.94
C ARG A 7 -7.52 -1.21 3.47
N GLY A 8 -8.18 -2.01 2.65
CA GLY A 8 -9.50 -1.71 2.13
C GLY A 8 -10.34 -2.96 1.97
N LYS A 9 -11.56 -2.75 1.48
CA LYS A 9 -12.43 -3.83 1.01
C LYS A 9 -12.83 -3.57 -0.43
N PHE A 10 -12.98 -4.61 -1.22
CA PHE A 10 -13.49 -4.43 -2.58
C PHE A 10 -15.00 -4.26 -2.54
N LYS A 11 -15.53 -3.42 -3.42
CA LYS A 11 -16.97 -3.13 -3.50
C LYS A 11 -17.47 -3.49 -4.89
N GLY A 12 -18.16 -4.61 -5.02
CA GLY A 12 -18.64 -5.08 -6.33
C GLY A 12 -17.50 -5.50 -7.25
N LEU A 13 -16.56 -6.30 -6.74
CA LEU A 13 -15.47 -6.84 -7.55
C LEU A 13 -15.98 -7.98 -8.42
N ASP A 14 -16.01 -7.76 -9.73
CA ASP A 14 -16.25 -8.81 -10.71
C ASP A 14 -15.06 -9.76 -10.83
N ASP A 15 -15.27 -10.91 -11.47
CA ASP A 15 -14.24 -11.93 -11.65
C ASP A 15 -13.00 -11.43 -12.41
N ALA A 16 -13.16 -10.45 -13.31
CA ALA A 16 -12.04 -9.76 -13.94
C ALA A 16 -11.17 -8.99 -12.92
N GLY A 17 -11.81 -8.31 -11.97
CA GLY A 17 -11.11 -7.60 -10.91
C GLY A 17 -10.38 -8.57 -9.97
N LYS A 18 -11.00 -9.72 -9.65
CA LYS A 18 -10.34 -10.79 -8.87
C LYS A 18 -9.11 -11.33 -9.57
N ALA A 19 -9.14 -11.48 -10.90
CA ALA A 19 -7.99 -11.91 -11.67
C ALA A 19 -6.84 -10.91 -11.56
N VAL A 20 -7.11 -9.61 -11.73
CA VAL A 20 -6.09 -8.55 -11.56
C VAL A 20 -5.50 -8.55 -10.15
N VAL A 21 -6.33 -8.67 -9.12
CA VAL A 21 -5.86 -8.73 -7.73
C VAL A 21 -5.01 -9.97 -7.48
N ARG A 22 -5.38 -11.11 -8.08
CA ARG A 22 -4.64 -12.37 -7.95
C ARG A 22 -3.30 -12.33 -8.70
N GLU A 23 -3.25 -11.70 -9.86
CA GLU A 23 -2.02 -11.46 -10.63
C GLU A 23 -1.08 -10.52 -9.87
N ALA A 24 -1.64 -9.47 -9.27
CA ALA A 24 -0.93 -8.53 -8.41
C ALA A 24 -0.76 -9.05 -6.96
N ALA A 25 -1.22 -10.27 -6.66
CA ALA A 25 -1.15 -10.81 -5.32
C ALA A 25 0.28 -11.19 -4.98
N GLY A 26 0.80 -10.66 -3.86
CA GLY A 26 2.18 -10.88 -3.47
C GLY A 26 2.39 -10.73 -1.98
N ALA A 27 3.38 -11.46 -1.46
CA ALA A 27 3.74 -11.41 -0.04
C ALA A 27 4.77 -10.30 0.29
N GLY A 28 5.38 -9.67 -0.72
CA GLY A 28 6.48 -8.71 -0.54
C GLY A 28 6.07 -7.25 -0.77
N TYR A 29 6.74 -6.33 -0.10
CA TYR A 29 6.65 -4.89 -0.43
C TYR A 29 7.41 -4.67 -1.75
N THR A 30 6.75 -4.12 -2.76
CA THR A 30 7.37 -3.77 -4.04
C THR A 30 7.12 -2.29 -4.36
N GLU A 31 7.91 -1.71 -5.26
CA GLU A 31 7.76 -0.30 -5.66
C GLU A 31 6.47 -0.05 -6.44
N ALA A 32 6.01 -1.06 -7.21
CA ALA A 32 4.69 -1.04 -7.86
C ALA A 32 3.54 -1.31 -6.87
N GLY A 33 3.85 -1.86 -5.70
CA GLY A 33 2.90 -2.35 -4.72
C GLY A 33 2.34 -3.74 -5.06
N THR A 34 2.03 -4.51 -4.01
CA THR A 34 1.38 -5.82 -4.12
C THR A 34 0.08 -5.83 -3.33
N PHE A 35 -0.87 -6.63 -3.78
CA PHE A 35 -2.08 -6.89 -3.02
C PHE A 35 -1.94 -8.17 -2.19
N THR A 36 -2.48 -8.13 -0.99
CA THR A 36 -2.81 -9.33 -0.23
C THR A 36 -4.31 -9.32 -0.03
N HIS A 37 -4.98 -10.43 -0.30
CA HIS A 37 -6.42 -10.55 -0.15
C HIS A 37 -6.76 -11.70 0.81
N ASP A 38 -7.94 -11.61 1.42
CA ASP A 38 -8.50 -12.74 2.16
C ASP A 38 -8.95 -13.86 1.20
N ALA A 39 -9.19 -15.07 1.70
CA ALA A 39 -9.68 -16.19 0.90
C ALA A 39 -10.95 -15.84 0.09
N THR A 40 -11.77 -14.94 0.63
CA THR A 40 -13.01 -14.47 0.02
C THR A 40 -12.86 -13.28 -0.94
N VAL A 41 -11.64 -12.72 -1.09
CA VAL A 41 -11.35 -11.50 -1.87
C VAL A 41 -12.31 -10.35 -1.54
N SER A 42 -12.78 -10.30 -0.29
CA SER A 42 -13.67 -9.25 0.19
C SER A 42 -12.87 -8.07 0.77
N VAL A 43 -11.77 -8.39 1.45
CA VAL A 43 -10.82 -7.41 1.98
C VAL A 43 -9.47 -7.56 1.30
N PHE A 44 -8.77 -6.43 1.15
CA PHE A 44 -7.42 -6.40 0.64
C PHE A 44 -6.52 -5.51 1.49
N THR A 45 -5.23 -5.80 1.36
CA THR A 45 -4.15 -5.03 1.92
C THR A 45 -3.16 -4.78 0.79
N PHE A 46 -3.11 -3.55 0.31
CA PHE A 46 -2.11 -3.11 -0.63
C PHE A 46 -0.84 -2.70 0.13
N ARG A 47 0.30 -3.23 -0.27
CA ARG A 47 1.60 -2.99 0.35
C ARG A 47 2.55 -2.44 -0.70
N CYS A 48 2.92 -1.19 -0.55
CA CYS A 48 3.87 -0.52 -1.42
C CYS A 48 5.10 -0.09 -0.62
N GLN A 49 6.27 -0.21 -1.23
CA GLN A 49 7.47 0.43 -0.72
C GLN A 49 7.85 1.62 -1.58
N VAL A 50 7.97 2.78 -0.96
CA VAL A 50 8.40 3.99 -1.66
C VAL A 50 9.85 4.26 -1.29
N PRO A 51 10.79 4.26 -2.26
CA PRO A 51 12.15 4.69 -1.99
C PRO A 51 12.09 6.17 -1.60
N ALA A 52 12.66 6.51 -0.43
CA ALA A 52 12.79 7.91 -0.02
C ALA A 52 14.00 8.47 -0.75
N GLY A 53 13.80 8.94 -1.98
CA GLY A 53 14.86 9.42 -2.86
C GLY A 53 15.41 10.76 -2.39
N LYS A 54 14.61 11.54 -1.66
CA LYS A 54 14.96 12.84 -1.13
C LYS A 54 14.73 12.95 0.38
N PRO A 55 15.46 13.85 1.06
CA PRO A 55 15.23 14.16 2.47
C PRO A 55 13.88 14.86 2.70
N GLU A 56 13.29 15.45 1.65
CA GLU A 56 12.01 16.15 1.65
C GLU A 56 10.81 15.20 1.44
N ASP A 57 11.06 13.95 1.04
CA ASP A 57 9.97 12.97 0.99
C ASP A 57 9.48 12.72 2.42
N ASP A 58 8.20 12.96 2.63
CA ASP A 58 7.48 12.74 3.89
C ASP A 58 6.50 11.56 3.77
N GLU A 59 5.88 11.19 4.90
CA GLU A 59 4.91 10.09 4.93
C GLU A 59 3.70 10.34 4.03
N ASP A 60 3.26 11.60 3.89
CA ASP A 60 2.17 12.00 3.00
C ASP A 60 2.49 11.76 1.52
N ASP A 61 3.72 12.07 1.08
CA ASP A 61 4.18 11.84 -0.30
C ASP A 61 4.22 10.33 -0.63
N ALA A 62 4.67 9.53 0.34
CA ALA A 62 4.63 8.09 0.23
C ALA A 62 3.19 7.57 0.16
N ALA A 63 2.27 8.11 0.97
CA ALA A 63 0.86 7.74 0.94
C ALA A 63 0.22 8.08 -0.41
N LEU A 64 0.46 9.29 -0.94
CA LEU A 64 0.00 9.74 -2.25
C LEU A 64 0.49 8.83 -3.37
N THR A 65 1.78 8.47 -3.35
CA THR A 65 2.37 7.55 -4.34
C THR A 65 1.70 6.18 -4.28
N ALA A 66 1.48 5.64 -3.07
CA ALA A 66 0.81 4.36 -2.89
C ALA A 66 -0.67 4.41 -3.31
N MET A 67 -1.35 5.52 -3.06
CA MET A 67 -2.73 5.75 -3.51
C MET A 67 -2.81 5.84 -5.04
N ALA A 68 -1.90 6.57 -5.68
CA ALA A 68 -1.83 6.65 -7.14
C ALA A 68 -1.57 5.28 -7.78
N ALA A 69 -0.68 4.48 -7.19
CA ALA A 69 -0.45 3.10 -7.62
C ALA A 69 -1.71 2.24 -7.45
N LEU A 70 -2.44 2.37 -6.33
CA LEU A 70 -3.71 1.68 -6.09
C LEU A 70 -4.79 2.09 -7.10
N GLU A 71 -4.93 3.39 -7.38
CA GLU A 71 -5.88 3.94 -8.36
C GLU A 71 -5.59 3.46 -9.78
N ALA A 72 -4.32 3.23 -10.13
CA ALA A 72 -3.91 2.72 -11.44
C ALA A 72 -4.45 1.30 -11.73
N PHE A 73 -4.80 0.51 -10.70
CA PHE A 73 -5.47 -0.78 -10.89
C PHE A 73 -6.95 -0.62 -11.30
N GLY A 74 -7.55 0.55 -11.07
CA GLY A 74 -8.92 0.86 -11.51
C GLY A 74 -10.01 -0.03 -10.90
N LEU A 75 -9.72 -0.67 -9.77
CA LEU A 75 -10.65 -1.61 -9.13
C LEU A 75 -11.62 -0.87 -8.20
N PRO A 76 -12.91 -1.23 -8.16
CA PRO A 76 -13.84 -0.60 -7.23
C PRO A 76 -13.54 -1.06 -5.80
N HIS A 77 -13.07 -0.12 -4.98
CA HIS A 77 -12.62 -0.39 -3.61
C HIS A 77 -13.02 0.70 -2.63
N GLU A 78 -13.06 0.35 -1.34
CA GLU A 78 -13.27 1.26 -0.23
C GLU A 78 -12.05 1.19 0.71
N ILE A 79 -11.33 2.29 0.85
CA ILE A 79 -10.18 2.40 1.75
C ILE A 79 -10.70 2.49 3.18
N LEU A 80 -10.25 1.57 4.04
CA LEU A 80 -10.59 1.54 5.46
C LEU A 80 -9.51 2.19 6.32
N LYS A 81 -8.24 1.94 5.97
CA LYS A 81 -7.10 2.45 6.73
C LYS A 81 -5.87 2.55 5.85
N VAL A 82 -5.16 3.67 5.95
CA VAL A 82 -3.82 3.82 5.40
C VAL A 82 -2.84 3.88 6.57
N ALA A 83 -1.77 3.11 6.49
CA ALA A 83 -0.68 3.13 7.45
C ALA A 83 0.62 3.31 6.68
N VAL A 84 1.27 4.44 6.90
CA VAL A 84 2.64 4.68 6.41
C VAL A 84 3.58 4.36 7.55
N THR A 85 4.76 3.85 7.21
CA THR A 85 5.83 3.61 8.17
C THR A 85 7.13 4.05 7.53
N ASP A 86 7.68 5.13 8.04
CA ASP A 86 9.02 5.55 7.66
C ASP A 86 10.07 4.65 8.31
N MET A 87 10.78 3.88 7.50
CA MET A 87 11.87 3.05 8.01
C MET A 87 13.11 3.88 8.39
N ARG A 88 13.16 5.18 8.03
CA ARG A 88 14.24 6.07 8.46
C ARG A 88 14.01 6.52 9.91
N ASP A 89 12.77 6.87 10.28
CA ASP A 89 12.38 7.29 11.62
C ASP A 89 12.54 6.20 12.68
N ILE A 90 12.32 4.92 12.32
CA ILE A 90 12.61 3.76 13.20
C ILE A 90 14.08 3.76 13.68
N LYS A 91 15.00 4.38 12.92
CA LYS A 91 16.41 4.51 13.29
C LYS A 91 16.72 5.78 14.10
N ILE A 92 15.83 6.77 14.14
CA ILE A 92 15.99 8.06 14.83
C ILE A 92 15.15 8.12 16.11
N ARG A 93 14.92 6.99 16.79
CA ARG A 93 14.70 7.03 18.25
C ARG A 93 16.02 7.30 18.99
N ARG A 94 16.70 8.41 18.68
CA ARG A 94 17.58 9.04 19.65
C ARG A 94 16.65 9.68 20.67
N LYS A 95 16.59 9.09 21.87
CA LYS A 95 16.09 9.79 23.06
C LYS A 95 16.71 11.19 23.07
N SER A 96 15.91 12.23 22.85
CA SER A 96 16.24 13.50 23.51
C SER A 96 15.79 13.31 24.95
N GLY A 97 16.77 13.16 25.83
CA GLY A 97 16.58 13.39 27.26
C GLY A 97 16.46 14.88 27.56
#